data_AF-A0A076HKB5-F1
#
_entry.id   AF-A0A076HKB5-F1
#
_cell.length_a   1.000
_cell.length_b   1.000
_cell.length_c   1.000
_cell.angle_alpha   90.00
_cell.angle_beta   90.00
_cell.angle_gamma   90.00
#
_symmetry.space_group_name_H-M   'P 1'
#
loop_
_entity.id
_entity.type
_entity.pdbx_description
1 polymer ?
#
loop_
_entity_poly.entity_id
_entity_poly.type
_entity_poly.pdbx_seq_one_letter_code
_entity_poly.pdbx_strand_id
1 'polypeptide(L)'
;MRTLLGLLMLSIVPSVSSGSHAQELGRCEPSEAVKIIDGALVEGKSLEQAMELMIKAKVFDGSKACITFIRETSMTLRDPYPRAFKSLWMN
;
A
#
# COMPACT_ATOMS: atom_id res chain seq x y z
N MET A 1 -4.46 37.18 43.13
CA MET A 1 -4.37 35.71 43.18
C MET A 1 -5.04 35.16 41.93
N ARG A 2 -4.25 34.63 40.98
CA ARG A 2 -4.73 34.03 39.72
C ARG A 2 -4.42 32.54 39.80
N THR A 3 -5.45 31.70 39.84
CA THR A 3 -5.34 30.24 39.85
C THR A 3 -6.41 29.64 38.95
N LEU A 4 -6.14 28.41 38.47
CA LEU A 4 -6.87 27.56 37.51
C LEU A 4 -6.36 27.79 36.07
N LEU A 5 -5.30 27.14 35.58
CA LEU A 5 -4.88 25.72 35.65
C LEU A 5 -5.94 24.74 35.13
N GLY A 6 -5.76 24.35 33.86
CA GLY A 6 -5.98 22.98 33.39
C GLY A 6 -7.37 22.64 32.88
N LEU A 7 -7.49 22.41 31.57
CA LEU A 7 -7.77 21.09 30.99
C LEU A 7 -7.79 21.24 29.46
N LEU A 8 -6.63 21.02 28.81
CA LEU A 8 -6.58 20.81 27.37
C LEU A 8 -6.89 19.33 27.14
N MET A 9 -8.15 19.01 26.82
CA MET A 9 -8.56 17.67 26.41
C MET A 9 -8.02 17.41 25.00
N LEU A 10 -6.79 16.91 24.90
CA LEU A 10 -6.32 16.24 23.70
C LEU A 10 -7.08 14.94 23.55
N SER A 11 -8.12 14.94 22.72
CA SER A 11 -8.72 13.73 22.20
C SER A 11 -7.71 13.04 21.29
N ILE A 12 -6.92 12.12 21.86
CA ILE A 12 -6.09 11.21 21.07
C ILE A 12 -7.07 10.25 20.39
N VAL A 13 -7.44 10.55 19.15
CA VAL A 13 -8.11 9.59 18.28
C VAL A 13 -7.06 8.50 18.03
N PRO A 14 -7.25 7.24 18.43
CA PRO A 14 -6.36 6.19 17.98
C PRO A 14 -6.61 6.03 16.49
N SER A 15 -5.68 6.53 15.67
CA SER A 15 -5.58 6.12 14.28
C SER A 15 -5.59 4.61 14.26
N VAL A 16 -6.59 4.01 13.63
CA VAL A 16 -6.64 2.58 13.36
C VAL A 16 -5.44 2.24 12.49
N SER A 17 -4.32 1.92 13.14
CA SER A 17 -3.15 1.39 12.47
C SER A 17 -3.49 -0.03 12.07
N SER A 18 -4.02 -0.21 10.88
CA SER A 18 -4.10 -1.49 10.18
C SER A 18 -2.70 -1.93 9.72
N GLY A 19 -1.73 -1.89 10.64
CA GLY A 19 -0.29 -2.03 10.38
C GLY A 19 0.40 -3.11 11.21
N SER A 20 -0.32 -4.07 11.78
CA SER A 20 0.27 -5.09 12.65
C SER A 20 0.94 -6.27 11.91
N HIS A 21 0.94 -6.30 10.57
CA HIS A 21 1.62 -7.34 9.77
C HIS A 21 2.84 -6.83 8.99
N ALA A 22 3.11 -5.52 9.03
CA ALA A 22 4.20 -4.92 8.25
C ALA A 22 5.59 -5.11 8.87
N GLN A 23 5.70 -5.73 10.05
CA GLN A 23 6.95 -5.71 10.83
C GLN A 23 7.86 -6.94 10.61
N GLU A 24 7.36 -8.02 10.01
CA GLU A 24 8.17 -9.21 9.63
C GLU A 24 8.46 -9.30 8.12
N LEU A 25 7.88 -8.39 7.34
CA LEU A 25 8.09 -8.26 5.92
C LEU A 25 8.92 -7.00 5.78
N GLY A 26 9.97 -6.96 4.96
CA GLY A 26 10.66 -5.71 4.71
C GLY A 26 9.71 -4.70 4.03
N ARG A 27 10.27 -3.67 3.39
CA ARG A 27 9.43 -2.54 2.96
C ARG A 27 8.36 -2.99 1.96
N CYS A 28 7.10 -2.88 2.40
CA CYS A 28 5.92 -3.28 1.66
C CYS A 28 4.88 -2.17 1.76
N GLU A 29 4.62 -1.48 0.66
CA GLU A 29 3.56 -0.47 0.54
C GLU A 29 2.56 -0.92 -0.54
N PRO A 30 1.60 -1.81 -0.19
CA PRO A 30 0.71 -2.45 -1.15
C PRO A 30 -0.10 -1.50 -2.02
N SER A 31 -0.58 -0.40 -1.46
CA SER A 31 -1.35 0.60 -2.21
C SER A 31 -0.52 1.31 -3.26
N GLU A 32 0.73 1.69 -2.94
CA GLU A 32 1.65 2.32 -3.89
C GLU A 32 2.11 1.30 -4.94
N ALA A 33 2.35 0.06 -4.54
CA ALA A 33 2.62 -1.04 -5.45
C ALA A 33 1.50 -1.22 -6.49
N VAL A 34 0.22 -1.24 -6.08
CA VAL A 34 -0.92 -1.33 -6.99
C VAL A 34 -0.96 -0.16 -7.98
N LYS A 35 -0.70 1.07 -7.51
CA LYS A 35 -0.64 2.26 -8.38
C LYS A 35 0.45 2.16 -9.43
N ILE A 36 1.65 1.70 -9.03
CA ILE A 36 2.78 1.52 -9.95
C ILE A 36 2.47 0.45 -10.98
N ILE A 37 1.88 -0.68 -10.56
CA ILE A 37 1.48 -1.75 -11.49
C ILE A 37 0.46 -1.22 -12.51
N ASP A 38 -0.59 -0.54 -12.06
CA ASP A 38 -1.62 -0.04 -12.96
C ASP A 38 -1.06 0.97 -13.95
N GLY A 39 -0.28 1.95 -13.46
CA GLY A 39 0.38 2.95 -14.30
C GLY A 39 1.31 2.31 -15.35
N ALA A 40 2.13 1.34 -14.95
CA ALA A 40 3.00 0.62 -15.88
C ALA A 40 2.21 -0.13 -16.96
N LEU A 41 1.10 -0.78 -16.59
CA LEU A 41 0.23 -1.48 -17.53
C LEU A 41 -0.54 -0.52 -18.45
N VAL A 42 -0.88 0.69 -17.98
CA VAL A 42 -1.44 1.77 -18.82
C VAL A 42 -0.42 2.20 -19.88
N GLU A 43 0.87 2.27 -19.51
CA GLU A 43 1.98 2.59 -20.42
C GLU A 43 2.37 1.44 -21.36
N GLY A 44 1.68 0.29 -21.30
CA GLY A 44 1.96 -0.87 -22.13
C GLY A 44 3.15 -1.72 -21.69
N LYS A 45 3.65 -1.53 -20.46
CA LYS A 45 4.70 -2.35 -19.87
C LYS A 45 4.16 -3.71 -19.44
N SER A 46 5.04 -4.71 -19.33
CA SER A 46 4.69 -6.02 -18.77
C SER A 46 4.57 -5.96 -17.24
N LEU A 47 3.95 -6.99 -16.65
CA LEU A 47 3.90 -7.13 -15.20
C LEU A 47 5.31 -7.27 -14.59
N GLU A 48 6.22 -7.96 -15.27
CA GLU A 48 7.63 -8.07 -14.84
C GLU A 48 8.31 -6.70 -14.75
N GLN A 49 8.14 -5.85 -15.79
CA GLN A 49 8.65 -4.48 -15.78
C GLN A 49 8.00 -3.63 -14.68
N ALA A 50 6.72 -3.86 -14.38
CA ALA A 50 6.05 -3.22 -13.25
C ALA A 50 6.66 -3.63 -11.90
N MET A 51 7.01 -4.92 -11.72
CA MET A 51 7.70 -5.41 -10.53
C MET A 51 9.07 -4.73 -10.35
N GLU A 52 9.85 -4.58 -11.42
CA GLU A 52 11.11 -3.86 -11.39
C GLU A 52 10.93 -2.39 -10.96
N LEU A 53 9.88 -1.72 -11.44
CA LEU A 53 9.54 -0.36 -11.03
C LEU A 53 9.19 -0.26 -9.55
N MET A 54 8.48 -1.24 -8.99
CA MET A 54 8.18 -1.28 -7.56
C MET A 54 9.44 -1.44 -6.70
N ILE A 55 10.37 -2.30 -7.13
CA ILE A 55 11.68 -2.46 -6.46
C ILE A 55 12.47 -1.16 -6.53
N LYS A 56 12.53 -0.53 -7.71
CA LYS A 56 13.23 0.75 -7.92
C LYS A 56 12.62 1.88 -7.08
N ALA A 57 11.30 1.91 -6.94
CA ALA A 57 10.57 2.86 -6.11
C ALA A 57 10.68 2.55 -4.60
N LYS A 58 11.28 1.40 -4.23
CA LYS A 58 11.43 0.94 -2.84
C LYS A 58 10.09 0.78 -2.10
N VAL A 59 9.01 0.51 -2.83
CA VAL A 59 7.69 0.19 -2.25
C VAL A 59 7.50 -1.32 -2.05
N PHE A 60 8.43 -2.10 -2.59
CA PHE A 60 8.45 -3.56 -2.59
C PHE A 60 9.91 -4.02 -2.51
N ASP A 61 10.20 -4.96 -1.62
CA ASP A 61 11.54 -5.49 -1.35
C ASP A 61 11.79 -6.86 -1.99
N GLY A 62 10.82 -7.42 -2.72
CA GLY A 62 10.92 -8.78 -3.27
C GLY A 62 10.26 -9.86 -2.40
N SER A 63 9.74 -9.52 -1.22
CA SER A 63 9.14 -10.51 -0.32
C SER A 63 7.88 -11.14 -0.91
N LYS A 64 7.83 -12.48 -0.94
CA LYS A 64 6.65 -13.24 -1.40
C LYS A 64 5.40 -12.90 -0.60
N ALA A 65 5.53 -12.61 0.69
CA ALA A 65 4.38 -12.25 1.51
C ALA A 65 3.87 -10.84 1.19
N CYS A 66 4.73 -9.90 0.77
CA CYS A 66 4.28 -8.60 0.27
C CYS A 66 3.46 -8.74 -1.03
N ILE A 67 3.79 -9.70 -1.90
CA ILE A 67 3.00 -9.96 -3.12
C ILE A 67 1.56 -10.33 -2.78
N THR A 68 1.33 -11.14 -1.74
CA THR A 68 -0.02 -11.47 -1.28
C THR A 68 -0.79 -10.21 -0.88
N PHE A 69 -0.17 -9.32 -0.10
CA PHE A 69 -0.82 -8.06 0.29
C PHE A 69 -1.09 -7.14 -0.90
N ILE A 70 -0.18 -7.04 -1.87
CA ILE A 70 -0.41 -6.29 -3.12
C ILE A 70 -1.62 -6.86 -3.86
N ARG A 71 -1.69 -8.19 -3.95
CA ARG A 71 -2.78 -8.89 -4.63
C ARG A 71 -4.11 -8.62 -3.93
N GLU A 72 -4.20 -8.77 -2.61
CA GLU A 72 -5.40 -8.46 -1.84
C GLU A 72 -5.79 -6.98 -1.93
N THR A 73 -4.82 -6.07 -1.82
CA THR A 73 -5.04 -4.62 -1.94
C THR A 73 -5.58 -4.26 -3.31
N SER A 74 -5.15 -4.95 -4.38
CA SER A 74 -5.69 -4.73 -5.73
C SER A 74 -7.18 -5.09 -5.85
N MET A 75 -7.72 -5.98 -5.00
CA MET A 75 -9.17 -6.24 -4.96
C MET A 75 -9.94 -5.03 -4.42
N THR A 76 -9.46 -4.44 -3.32
CA THR A 76 -10.04 -3.23 -2.73
C THR A 76 -9.92 -2.03 -3.66
N LEU A 77 -8.85 -2.00 -4.45
CA LEU A 77 -8.51 -0.94 -5.39
C LEU A 77 -8.92 -1.22 -6.85
N ARG A 78 -9.80 -2.20 -7.08
CA ARG A 78 -10.17 -2.66 -8.43
C ARG A 78 -10.81 -1.59 -9.31
N ASP A 79 -11.59 -0.69 -8.72
CA ASP A 79 -12.33 0.33 -9.46
C ASP A 79 -11.39 1.47 -9.91
N PRO A 80 -10.54 2.05 -9.04
CA PRO A 80 -9.57 3.08 -9.46
C PRO A 80 -8.37 2.55 -10.25
N TYR A 81 -7.98 1.28 -10.06
CA TYR A 81 -6.78 0.67 -10.69
C TYR A 81 -7.12 -0.68 -11.36
N PRO A 82 -7.98 -0.68 -12.39
CA PRO A 82 -8.57 -1.89 -12.93
C PRO A 82 -7.60 -2.78 -13.70
N ARG A 83 -6.51 -2.25 -14.24
CA ARG A 83 -5.52 -3.07 -14.99
C ARG A 83 -4.65 -3.85 -14.03
N ALA A 84 -4.24 -3.25 -12.92
CA ALA A 84 -3.53 -3.95 -11.85
C ALA A 84 -4.38 -5.12 -11.33
N PHE A 85 -5.65 -4.86 -11.00
CA PHE A 85 -6.56 -5.90 -10.55
C PHE A 85 -6.71 -7.04 -11.59
N LYS A 86 -7.01 -6.70 -12.84
CA LYS A 86 -7.15 -7.69 -13.93
C LYS A 86 -5.89 -8.53 -14.09
N SER A 87 -4.72 -7.90 -14.13
CA SER A 87 -3.43 -8.58 -14.30
C SER A 87 -3.10 -9.54 -13.14
N LEU A 88 -3.49 -9.18 -11.91
CA LEU A 88 -3.18 -9.96 -10.70
C LEU A 88 -4.20 -11.06 -10.36
N TRP A 89 -5.41 -11.01 -10.93
CA TRP A 89 -6.52 -11.91 -10.56
C TRP A 89 -7.24 -12.59 -11.71
N MET A 90 -7.30 -11.96 -12.88
CA MET A 90 -8.13 -12.40 -14.01
C MET A 90 -7.31 -12.93 -15.20
N ASN A 91 -5.99 -12.95 -15.05
CA ASN A 91 -5.04 -13.34 -16.08
C ASN A 91 -4.50 -14.76 -15.83
#